data_AF-A0A6G1RID8-F1
#
_entry.id   AF-A0A6G1RID8-F1
#
_cell.length_a   1.000
_cell.length_b   1.000
_cell.length_c   1.000
_cell.angle_alpha   90.00
_cell.angle_beta   90.00
_cell.angle_gamma   90.00
#
_symmetry.space_group_name_H-M   'P 1'
#
loop_
_entity.id
_entity.type
_entity.pdbx_description
1 polymer ?
#
loop_
_entity_poly.entity_id
_entity_poly.type
_entity_poly.pdbx_seq_one_letter_code
_entity_poly.pdbx_strand_id
1 'polypeptide(L)'
;SFNPGHEHPDQNSFTFAPNGQVFVSEALYGPKLSHLNNVLVFAPSPTSQCNQPWEGQLGECAQWLKWIGGEVGDSTGEIITASQAGDMMFVSGEAVSAYTSAMKLKSVYRVLLLLNSQTLLVVDHVEKEEDSPVNSVSAFFHNLDIDFKYIPYKFKNKYSGAM
;
A
#
# COMPACT_ATOMS: atom_id res chain seq x y z
N SER A 1 -8.27 5.89 -27.18
CA SER A 1 -8.85 6.74 -26.12
C SER A 1 -9.34 5.83 -24.99
N PHE A 2 -8.71 5.91 -23.83
CA PHE A 2 -9.05 5.13 -22.62
C PHE A 2 -9.27 6.10 -21.45
N ASN A 3 -10.08 5.71 -20.46
CA ASN A 3 -10.37 6.54 -19.29
C ASN A 3 -10.30 5.67 -18.02
N PRO A 4 -9.19 5.70 -17.27
CA PRO A 4 -9.00 4.95 -16.03
C PRO A 4 -9.57 5.67 -14.80
N GLY A 5 -10.48 6.63 -14.93
CA GLY A 5 -10.96 7.44 -13.79
C GLY A 5 -11.57 6.64 -12.63
N HIS A 6 -12.00 5.40 -12.88
CA HIS A 6 -12.52 4.46 -11.89
C HIS A 6 -11.45 3.60 -11.21
N GLU A 7 -10.22 3.56 -11.73
CA GLU A 7 -9.11 2.88 -11.06
C GLU A 7 -8.78 3.57 -9.73
N HIS A 8 -8.19 2.79 -8.82
CA HIS A 8 -7.79 3.25 -7.50
C HIS A 8 -6.27 3.46 -7.45
N PRO A 9 -5.79 4.36 -6.58
CA PRO A 9 -4.36 4.48 -6.28
C PRO A 9 -3.95 3.38 -5.27
N ASP A 10 -3.93 2.13 -5.76
CA ASP A 10 -3.88 0.89 -4.97
C ASP A 10 -2.75 -0.08 -5.39
N GLN A 11 -1.72 0.38 -6.10
CA GLN A 11 -0.59 -0.48 -6.48
C GLN A 11 0.10 -1.05 -5.23
N ASN A 12 0.46 -2.34 -5.25
CA ASN A 12 0.92 -3.11 -4.07
C ASN A 12 -0.11 -3.31 -2.94
N SER A 13 -1.41 -3.11 -3.19
CA SER A 13 -2.45 -3.55 -2.26
C SER A 13 -2.55 -5.07 -2.20
N PHE A 14 -3.24 -5.57 -1.16
CA PHE A 14 -3.57 -6.98 -1.03
C PHE A 14 -4.83 -7.17 -0.20
N THR A 15 -5.42 -8.36 -0.33
CA THR A 15 -6.50 -8.84 0.53
C THR A 15 -6.10 -10.13 1.21
N PHE A 16 -6.68 -10.41 2.38
CA PHE A 16 -6.46 -11.66 3.09
C PHE A 16 -7.75 -12.13 3.75
N ALA A 17 -8.20 -13.34 3.39
CA ALA A 17 -9.45 -13.93 3.87
C ALA A 17 -9.23 -15.36 4.42
N PRO A 18 -8.54 -15.52 5.57
CA PRO A 18 -8.25 -16.82 6.15
C PRO A 18 -9.54 -17.59 6.45
N ASN A 19 -9.57 -18.88 6.08
CA ASN A 19 -10.75 -19.76 6.21
C ASN A 19 -12.04 -19.19 5.57
N GLY A 20 -11.94 -18.32 4.56
CA GLY A 20 -13.09 -17.70 3.91
C GLY A 20 -13.72 -16.55 4.68
N GLN A 21 -13.14 -16.13 5.82
CA GLN A 21 -13.55 -14.93 6.54
C GLN A 21 -12.63 -13.77 6.16
N VAL A 22 -13.21 -12.66 5.68
CA VAL A 22 -12.46 -11.48 5.27
C VAL A 22 -11.78 -10.83 6.48
N PHE A 23 -10.45 -10.71 6.42
CA PHE A 23 -9.64 -10.08 7.47
C PHE A 23 -9.01 -8.77 7.00
N VAL A 24 -8.38 -8.78 5.82
CA VAL A 24 -7.95 -7.56 5.11
C VAL A 24 -8.78 -7.46 3.83
N SER A 25 -9.61 -6.43 3.74
CA SER A 25 -10.51 -6.16 2.61
C SER A 25 -10.04 -4.96 1.79
N GLU A 26 -10.43 -4.90 0.51
CA GLU A 26 -10.27 -3.68 -0.29
C GLU A 26 -11.30 -2.61 0.07
N ALA A 27 -11.02 -1.36 -0.31
CA ALA A 27 -12.02 -0.30 -0.31
C ALA A 27 -13.08 -0.54 -1.39
N LEU A 28 -14.32 -0.20 -1.06
CA LEU A 28 -15.41 -0.11 -2.02
C LEU A 28 -15.28 1.17 -2.86
N TYR A 29 -16.28 1.40 -3.72
CA TYR A 29 -16.40 2.63 -4.48
C TYR A 29 -16.29 3.87 -3.58
N GLY A 30 -15.31 4.73 -3.86
CA GLY A 30 -15.02 5.89 -3.04
C GLY A 30 -14.15 6.94 -3.74
N PRO A 31 -13.79 8.01 -3.02
CA PRO A 31 -12.80 8.97 -3.50
C PRO A 31 -11.44 8.28 -3.71
N LYS A 32 -10.65 8.79 -4.65
CA LYS A 32 -9.34 8.26 -5.00
C LYS A 32 -8.29 8.84 -4.06
N LEU A 33 -8.09 8.14 -2.96
CA LEU A 33 -7.15 8.48 -1.88
C LEU A 33 -6.39 7.21 -1.53
N SER A 34 -5.05 7.25 -1.50
CA SER A 34 -4.26 6.03 -1.28
C SER A 34 -4.49 5.43 0.10
N HIS A 35 -4.70 6.26 1.12
CA HIS A 35 -4.94 5.77 2.49
C HIS A 35 -6.28 5.02 2.66
N LEU A 36 -7.14 4.99 1.64
CA LEU A 36 -8.33 4.14 1.63
C LEU A 36 -8.06 2.74 1.07
N ASN A 37 -6.89 2.51 0.49
CA ASN A 37 -6.46 1.20 -0.01
C ASN A 37 -5.41 0.61 0.94
N ASN A 38 -5.09 -0.68 0.77
CA ASN A 38 -4.12 -1.38 1.62
C ASN A 38 -2.67 -1.12 1.20
N VAL A 39 -2.27 0.14 1.08
CA VAL A 39 -0.97 0.58 0.53
C VAL A 39 -0.15 1.39 1.54
N LEU A 40 1.04 1.82 1.11
CA LEU A 40 1.91 2.72 1.87
C LEU A 40 1.67 4.18 1.48
N VAL A 41 1.91 5.09 2.42
CA VAL A 41 1.99 6.54 2.18
C VAL A 41 3.21 7.10 2.92
N PHE A 42 3.75 8.22 2.43
CA PHE A 42 5.00 8.79 2.88
C PHE A 42 4.86 10.23 3.35
N ALA A 43 5.73 10.64 4.27
CA ALA A 43 5.81 12.01 4.76
C ALA A 43 7.27 12.41 5.07
N PRO A 44 7.60 13.71 5.07
CA PRO A 44 6.76 14.82 4.60
C PRO A 44 6.56 14.78 3.09
N SER A 45 5.35 15.14 2.69
CA SER A 45 4.94 15.22 1.30
C SER A 45 5.65 16.36 0.55
N PRO A 46 6.28 16.07 -0.61
CA PRO A 46 6.74 17.12 -1.51
C PRO A 46 5.64 17.73 -2.39
N THR A 47 4.53 17.02 -2.67
CA THR A 47 3.56 17.46 -3.70
C THR A 47 2.07 17.33 -3.37
N SER A 48 1.69 16.64 -2.28
CA SER A 48 0.30 16.37 -1.88
C SER A 48 -0.53 17.64 -1.77
N GLN A 49 -1.76 17.55 -2.27
CA GLN A 49 -2.71 18.66 -2.29
C GLN A 49 -3.88 18.47 -1.32
N CYS A 50 -3.96 17.33 -0.62
CA CYS A 50 -5.12 17.00 0.19
C CYS A 50 -4.84 16.30 1.52
N ASN A 51 -3.68 15.66 1.70
CA ASN A 51 -3.42 14.79 2.85
C ASN A 51 -2.16 15.17 3.65
N GLN A 52 -1.74 16.43 3.58
CA GLN A 52 -0.53 16.92 4.26
C GLN A 52 -0.52 16.55 5.76
N PRO A 53 0.59 16.04 6.31
CA PRO A 53 1.93 15.94 5.71
C PRO A 53 2.14 14.69 4.84
N TRP A 54 1.13 13.86 4.63
CA TRP A 54 1.21 12.59 3.93
C TRP A 54 0.89 12.70 2.44
N GLU A 55 1.51 11.81 1.68
CA GLU A 55 1.31 11.64 0.25
C GLU A 55 1.36 10.15 -0.11
N GLY A 56 0.39 9.70 -0.88
CA GLY A 56 0.30 8.38 -1.43
C GLY A 56 0.71 8.35 -2.89
N GLN A 57 -0.04 7.57 -3.66
CA GLN A 57 0.25 7.28 -5.06
C GLN A 57 -0.31 8.37 -5.99
N LEU A 58 0.30 8.45 -7.16
CA LEU A 58 -0.04 9.34 -8.25
C LEU A 58 -1.53 9.26 -8.61
N GLY A 59 -2.13 10.41 -8.92
CA GLY A 59 -3.52 10.50 -9.34
C GLY A 59 -4.56 10.64 -8.21
N GLU A 60 -4.14 10.62 -6.94
CA GLU A 60 -5.04 10.79 -5.79
C GLU A 60 -5.58 12.24 -5.60
N CYS A 61 -6.30 12.48 -4.50
CA CYS A 61 -6.88 13.77 -4.10
C CYS A 61 -8.10 14.23 -4.92
N ALA A 62 -8.93 13.31 -5.42
CA ALA A 62 -10.19 13.64 -6.09
C ALA A 62 -11.21 12.49 -6.04
N GLN A 63 -12.45 12.76 -6.47
CA GLN A 63 -13.48 11.72 -6.65
C GLN A 63 -13.10 10.70 -7.74
N TRP A 64 -12.40 11.17 -8.78
CA TRP A 64 -11.92 10.39 -9.92
C TRP A 64 -10.40 10.44 -9.97
N LEU A 65 -9.78 9.38 -10.48
CA LEU A 65 -8.33 9.32 -10.58
C LEU A 65 -7.86 10.44 -11.52
N LYS A 66 -6.91 11.27 -11.09
CA LYS A 66 -6.38 12.38 -11.90
C LYS A 66 -5.38 11.88 -12.94
N TRP A 67 -5.86 11.13 -13.92
CA TRP A 67 -5.02 10.39 -14.87
C TRP A 67 -4.44 11.22 -16.03
N ILE A 68 -4.88 12.46 -16.23
CA ILE A 68 -4.39 13.35 -17.31
C ILE A 68 -3.05 14.03 -16.92
N GLY A 69 -2.63 13.91 -15.64
CA GLY A 69 -1.37 14.49 -15.15
C GLY A 69 -0.13 13.72 -15.61
N GLY A 70 1.02 14.40 -15.63
CA GLY A 70 2.28 13.93 -16.24
C GLY A 70 2.69 12.51 -15.84
N GLU A 71 3.20 12.32 -14.62
CA GLU A 71 3.69 11.00 -14.17
C GLU A 71 2.58 9.95 -14.01
N VAL A 72 1.32 10.37 -13.87
CA VAL A 72 0.20 9.45 -13.60
C VAL A 72 -0.06 8.50 -14.77
N GLY A 73 0.19 8.95 -16.01
CA GLY A 73 0.01 8.13 -17.21
C GLY A 73 0.98 6.94 -17.31
N ASP A 74 2.14 7.04 -16.64
CA ASP A 74 3.17 6.00 -16.59
C ASP A 74 3.18 5.26 -15.24
N SER A 75 2.23 5.57 -14.35
CA SER A 75 2.09 4.93 -13.03
C SER A 75 1.78 3.45 -13.18
N THR A 76 2.56 2.61 -12.50
CA THR A 76 2.39 1.16 -12.52
C THR A 76 2.95 0.52 -11.25
N GLY A 77 2.33 -0.59 -10.82
CA GLY A 77 2.97 -1.61 -10.01
C GLY A 77 3.42 -2.78 -10.89
N GLU A 78 4.32 -3.62 -10.37
CA GLU A 78 4.80 -4.81 -11.06
C GLU A 78 4.87 -6.00 -10.10
N ILE A 79 4.36 -7.16 -10.51
CA ILE A 79 4.62 -8.42 -9.81
C ILE A 79 5.98 -8.94 -10.22
N ILE A 80 6.91 -8.96 -9.27
CA ILE A 80 8.30 -9.39 -9.48
C ILE A 80 8.42 -10.91 -9.39
N THR A 81 7.64 -11.52 -8.50
CA THR A 81 7.59 -12.98 -8.38
C THR A 81 6.28 -13.41 -7.75
N ALA A 82 5.78 -14.56 -8.18
CA ALA A 82 4.72 -15.30 -7.52
C ALA A 82 5.04 -16.80 -7.62
N SER A 83 5.11 -17.47 -6.48
CA SER A 83 5.37 -18.91 -6.41
C SER A 83 4.60 -19.55 -5.28
N GLN A 84 4.31 -20.84 -5.45
CA GLN A 84 3.59 -21.64 -4.46
C GLN A 84 4.35 -22.93 -4.21
N ALA A 85 4.44 -23.33 -2.94
CA ALA A 85 5.03 -24.60 -2.51
C ALA A 85 4.11 -25.24 -1.47
N GLY A 86 3.29 -26.21 -1.90
CA GLY A 86 2.22 -26.76 -1.07
C GLY A 86 1.22 -25.67 -0.69
N ASP A 87 0.94 -25.54 0.60
CA ASP A 87 0.02 -24.53 1.15
C ASP A 87 0.70 -23.17 1.39
N MET A 88 2.01 -23.08 1.20
CA MET A 88 2.75 -21.82 1.30
C MET A 88 2.78 -21.10 -0.04
N MET A 89 2.70 -19.78 0.00
CA MET A 89 2.76 -18.91 -1.18
C MET A 89 3.68 -17.73 -0.90
N PHE A 90 4.52 -17.40 -1.86
CA PHE A 90 5.37 -16.22 -1.85
C PHE A 90 5.04 -15.35 -3.07
N VAL A 91 4.62 -14.11 -2.83
CA VAL A 91 4.39 -13.09 -3.86
C VAL A 91 5.18 -11.85 -3.49
N SER A 92 5.76 -11.18 -4.47
CA SER A 92 6.44 -9.92 -4.28
C SER A 92 6.17 -8.93 -5.40
N GLY A 93 6.03 -7.65 -5.05
CA GLY A 93 5.73 -6.58 -6.00
C GLY A 93 6.50 -5.30 -5.74
N GLU A 94 6.79 -4.57 -6.80
CA GLU A 94 7.44 -3.26 -6.80
C GLU A 94 6.42 -2.20 -7.25
N ALA A 95 6.36 -1.07 -6.55
CA ALA A 95 5.40 -0.01 -6.83
C ALA A 95 6.01 1.39 -6.76
N VAL A 96 7.34 1.54 -6.81
CA VAL A 96 7.99 2.85 -6.80
C VAL A 96 7.44 3.81 -7.86
N SER A 97 7.14 3.31 -9.06
CA SER A 97 6.57 4.09 -10.17
C SER A 97 5.13 4.57 -9.91
N ALA A 98 4.45 4.04 -8.88
CA ALA A 98 3.15 4.53 -8.46
C ALA A 98 3.23 5.79 -7.60
N TYR A 99 4.42 6.20 -7.15
CA TYR A 99 4.64 7.39 -6.32
C TYR A 99 5.36 8.47 -7.13
N THR A 100 5.23 9.73 -6.72
CA THR A 100 5.91 10.80 -7.44
C THR A 100 7.43 10.69 -7.33
N SER A 101 8.11 10.97 -8.43
CA SER A 101 9.57 11.09 -8.49
C SER A 101 10.12 12.12 -7.48
N ALA A 102 9.33 13.13 -7.09
CA ALA A 102 9.71 14.14 -6.11
C ALA A 102 9.96 13.58 -4.69
N MET A 103 9.45 12.38 -4.37
CA MET A 103 9.76 11.69 -3.11
C MET A 103 11.16 11.09 -3.11
N LYS A 104 11.78 10.89 -4.28
CA LYS A 104 13.09 10.23 -4.47
C LYS A 104 13.14 8.86 -3.80
N LEU A 105 12.10 8.06 -4.03
CA LEU A 105 12.06 6.65 -3.67
C LEU A 105 12.77 5.84 -4.76
N LYS A 106 13.56 4.86 -4.35
CA LYS A 106 14.22 3.90 -5.26
C LYS A 106 13.45 2.60 -5.37
N SER A 107 12.81 2.18 -4.27
CA SER A 107 12.02 0.96 -4.21
C SER A 107 10.93 1.09 -3.17
N VAL A 108 9.73 0.63 -3.53
CA VAL A 108 8.59 0.43 -2.63
C VAL A 108 8.12 -1.00 -2.83
N TYR A 109 8.87 -1.93 -2.24
CA TYR A 109 8.74 -3.35 -2.46
C TYR A 109 7.94 -4.02 -1.35
N ARG A 110 6.94 -4.81 -1.72
CA ARG A 110 6.12 -5.57 -0.78
C ARG A 110 6.25 -7.06 -1.03
N VAL A 111 6.40 -7.83 0.04
CA VAL A 111 6.37 -9.30 0.03
C VAL A 111 5.17 -9.79 0.83
N LEU A 112 4.45 -10.74 0.25
CA LEU A 112 3.41 -11.54 0.88
C LEU A 112 3.90 -12.98 0.97
N LEU A 113 4.10 -13.47 2.19
CA LEU A 113 4.45 -14.86 2.47
C LEU A 113 3.32 -15.51 3.27
N LEU A 114 2.49 -16.30 2.58
CA LEU A 114 1.51 -17.16 3.23
C LEU A 114 2.25 -18.36 3.82
N LEU A 115 2.34 -18.42 5.14
CA LEU A 115 3.02 -19.49 5.88
C LEU A 115 2.14 -20.73 6.04
N ASN A 116 0.83 -20.52 6.11
CA ASN A 116 -0.24 -21.51 6.11
C ASN A 116 -1.57 -20.81 5.79
N SER A 117 -2.67 -21.54 5.69
CA SER A 117 -4.00 -21.01 5.33
C SER A 117 -4.55 -19.91 6.26
N GLN A 118 -3.94 -19.70 7.42
CA GLN A 118 -4.39 -18.76 8.46
C GLN A 118 -3.35 -17.69 8.81
N THR A 119 -2.13 -17.77 8.27
CA THR A 119 -1.03 -16.86 8.64
C THR A 119 -0.35 -16.28 7.41
N LEU A 120 -0.55 -14.98 7.21
CA LEU A 120 0.11 -14.18 6.18
C LEU A 120 1.16 -13.27 6.83
N LEU A 121 2.42 -13.38 6.40
CA LEU A 121 3.48 -12.43 6.72
C LEU A 121 3.57 -11.40 5.60
N VAL A 122 3.51 -10.12 5.97
CA VAL A 122 3.71 -8.99 5.06
C VAL A 122 5.04 -8.32 5.42
N VAL A 123 5.91 -8.14 4.43
CA VAL A 123 7.20 -7.45 4.61
C VAL A 123 7.30 -6.33 3.59
N ASP A 124 7.40 -5.10 4.08
CA ASP A 124 7.65 -3.92 3.27
C ASP A 124 9.15 -3.55 3.32
N HIS A 125 9.74 -3.36 2.15
CA HIS A 125 11.07 -2.81 1.96
C HIS A 125 10.96 -1.49 1.20
N VAL A 126 11.45 -0.42 1.82
CA VAL A 126 11.46 0.91 1.23
C VAL A 126 12.90 1.38 1.13
N GLU A 127 13.36 1.67 -0.09
CA GLU A 127 14.64 2.30 -0.35
C GLU A 127 14.40 3.72 -0.88
N LYS A 128 15.20 4.68 -0.40
CA LYS A 128 15.15 6.08 -0.81
C LYS A 128 16.53 6.61 -1.16
N GLU A 129 16.57 7.66 -1.97
CA GLU A 129 17.79 8.42 -2.22
C GLU A 129 18.27 9.15 -0.94
N GLU A 130 19.56 9.47 -0.89
CA GLU A 130 20.19 10.09 0.28
C GLU A 130 19.54 11.45 0.62
N ASP A 131 19.17 12.21 -0.40
CA ASP A 131 18.55 13.54 -0.30
C ASP A 131 17.02 13.51 -0.48
N SER A 132 16.41 12.33 -0.28
CA SER A 132 14.95 12.17 -0.27
C SER A 132 14.31 13.00 0.85
N PRO A 133 13.26 13.79 0.55
CA PRO A 133 12.57 14.59 1.56
C PRO A 133 11.78 13.73 2.54
N VAL A 134 11.39 12.49 2.17
CA VAL A 134 10.57 11.63 3.02
C VAL A 134 11.40 10.98 4.14
N ASN A 135 10.82 10.90 5.33
CA ASN A 135 11.44 10.32 6.51
C ASN A 135 10.49 9.43 7.35
N SER A 136 9.21 9.38 6.98
CA SER A 136 8.18 8.62 7.66
C SER A 136 7.35 7.84 6.64
N VAL A 137 6.89 6.65 7.05
CA VAL A 137 5.99 5.79 6.27
C VAL A 137 4.81 5.40 7.15
N SER A 138 3.63 5.30 6.55
CA SER A 138 2.44 4.73 7.17
C SER A 138 1.86 3.66 6.25
N ALA A 139 1.38 2.57 6.86
CA ALA A 139 0.76 1.45 6.16
C ALA A 139 -0.70 1.36 6.59
N PHE A 140 -1.60 1.23 5.62
CA PHE A 140 -3.04 1.12 5.86
C PHE A 140 -3.51 -0.31 5.60
N PHE A 141 -4.40 -0.79 6.45
CA PHE A 141 -5.06 -2.10 6.33
C PHE A 141 -6.52 -1.91 6.71
N HIS A 142 -7.42 -2.41 5.87
CA HIS A 142 -8.85 -2.17 6.01
C HIS A 142 -9.62 -3.48 6.26
N ASN A 143 -10.73 -3.35 6.97
CA ASN A 143 -11.77 -4.35 7.08
C ASN A 143 -13.12 -3.61 7.04
N LEU A 144 -13.99 -3.97 6.10
CA LEU A 144 -15.29 -3.30 5.92
C LEU A 144 -16.35 -3.76 6.92
N ASP A 145 -16.18 -4.94 7.51
CA ASP A 145 -17.19 -5.59 8.34
C ASP A 145 -16.89 -5.48 9.84
N ILE A 146 -15.62 -5.29 10.21
CA ILE A 146 -15.13 -5.37 11.59
C ILE A 146 -14.14 -4.24 11.87
N ASP A 147 -14.38 -3.47 12.93
CA ASP A 147 -13.42 -2.49 13.42
C ASP A 147 -12.18 -3.14 14.04
N PHE A 148 -10.99 -2.65 13.66
CA PHE A 148 -9.75 -3.04 14.31
C PHE A 148 -9.72 -2.55 15.76
N LYS A 149 -9.42 -3.47 16.68
CA LYS A 149 -9.20 -3.15 18.08
C LYS A 149 -7.72 -3.03 18.34
N TYR A 150 -7.30 -1.92 18.93
CA TYR A 150 -5.93 -1.79 19.41
C TYR A 150 -5.75 -2.69 20.64
N ILE A 151 -5.06 -3.80 20.47
CA ILE A 151 -4.59 -4.62 21.58
C ILE A 151 -3.16 -4.19 21.88
N PRO A 152 -2.89 -3.50 23.00
CA PRO A 152 -1.53 -3.11 23.37
C PRO A 152 -0.71 -4.37 23.70
N TYR A 153 -0.05 -4.92 22.69
CA TYR A 153 0.88 -6.02 22.86
C TYR A 153 2.31 -5.49 22.82
N LYS A 154 3.09 -5.76 23.87
CA LYS A 154 4.52 -5.47 23.91
C LYS A 154 5.30 -6.77 23.91
N PHE A 155 5.87 -7.13 22.76
CA PHE A 155 6.82 -8.24 22.71
C PHE A 155 8.18 -7.77 23.23
N LYS A 156 8.69 -8.45 24.26
CA LYS A 156 10.00 -8.16 24.89
C LYS A 156 10.21 -6.69 25.29
N ASN A 157 9.15 -5.97 25.65
CA ASN A 157 9.17 -4.53 25.98
C ASN A 157 9.77 -3.60 24.90
N LYS A 158 9.96 -4.09 23.67
CA LYS A 158 10.65 -3.35 22.60
C LYS A 158 9.80 -3.17 21.35
N TYR A 159 8.94 -4.14 21.04
CA TYR A 159 8.13 -4.13 19.83
C TYR A 159 6.66 -3.95 20.20
N SER A 160 6.08 -2.86 19.71
CA SER A 160 4.63 -2.63 19.76
C SER A 160 3.99 -3.49 18.67
N GLY A 161 3.10 -4.39 19.06
CA GLY A 161 2.20 -5.09 18.16
C GLY A 161 0.76 -4.67 18.46
N ALA A 162 -0.06 -4.61 17.41
CA ALA A 162 -1.50 -4.79 17.56
C ALA A 162 -1.79 -6.25 17.22
N MET A 163 -2.63 -6.91 18.03
CA MET A 163 -3.19 -8.23 17.73
C MET A 163 -4.64 -8.06 17.29
#